data_AF-A0A526YQT8-F1
#
_entry.id   AF-A0A526YQT8-F1
#
_cell.length_a   1.000
_cell.length_b   1.000
_cell.length_c   1.000
_cell.angle_alpha   90.00
_cell.angle_beta   90.00
_cell.angle_gamma   90.00
#
_symmetry.space_group_name_H-M   'P 1'
#
loop_
_entity.id
_entity.type
_entity.pdbx_description
1 polymer ?
#
loop_
_entity_poly.entity_id
_entity_poly.type
_entity_poly.pdbx_seq_one_letter_code
_entity_poly.pdbx_strand_id
1 'polypeptide(L)'
;MTDRVEIAGLRIARELYDFVVNEALRGTGIAANAFWTGFSAIVDDLAPKNRALLAKRDALQGQIDHWYRDNGAPSDMEAYKDFLREIGYLVPEGPAFSVTTDNVD
;
A
#
# COMPACT_ATOMS: atom_id res chain seq x y z
N MET A 1 -15.35 -12.64 -21.44
CA MET A 1 -14.37 -11.54 -21.53
C MET A 1 -14.95 -10.35 -20.79
N THR A 2 -14.21 -9.77 -19.84
CA THR A 2 -14.69 -8.58 -19.12
C THR A 2 -14.57 -7.36 -20.04
N ASP A 3 -15.69 -6.70 -20.32
CA ASP A 3 -15.74 -5.48 -21.12
C ASP A 3 -15.01 -4.35 -20.39
N ARG A 4 -14.15 -3.61 -21.09
CA ARG A 4 -13.30 -2.56 -20.52
C ARG A 4 -13.36 -1.28 -21.35
N VAL A 5 -13.26 -0.16 -20.64
CA VAL A 5 -13.15 1.19 -21.20
C VAL A 5 -11.72 1.67 -21.05
N GLU A 6 -11.16 2.22 -22.12
CA GLU A 6 -9.86 2.89 -22.10
C GLU A 6 -10.05 4.39 -21.79
N ILE A 7 -9.43 4.87 -20.71
CA ILE A 7 -9.47 6.27 -20.32
C ILE A 7 -8.20 6.66 -19.58
N ALA A 8 -7.62 7.81 -19.93
CA ALA A 8 -6.40 8.33 -19.29
C ALA A 8 -5.25 7.31 -19.16
N GLY A 9 -5.10 6.40 -20.14
CA GLY A 9 -4.08 5.33 -20.13
C GLY A 9 -4.45 4.09 -19.30
N LEU A 10 -5.60 4.09 -18.63
CA LEU A 10 -6.11 2.96 -17.85
C LEU A 10 -7.09 2.11 -18.67
N ARG A 11 -7.18 0.82 -18.33
CA ARG A 11 -8.23 -0.09 -18.84
C ARG A 11 -9.14 -0.51 -17.70
N ILE A 12 -10.27 0.18 -17.54
CA ILE A 12 -11.20 0.02 -16.41
C ILE A 12 -12.36 -0.89 -16.81
N ALA A 13 -12.85 -1.73 -15.89
CA ALA A 13 -14.07 -2.52 -16.14
C ALA A 13 -15.26 -1.58 -16.42
N ARG A 14 -16.07 -1.88 -17.44
CA ARG A 14 -17.18 -1.00 -17.85
C ARG A 14 -18.14 -0.71 -16.71
N GLU A 15 -18.53 -1.73 -15.95
CA GLU A 15 -19.43 -1.59 -14.79
C GLU A 15 -18.92 -0.57 -13.76
N LEU A 16 -17.62 -0.56 -13.47
CA LEU A 16 -17.01 0.39 -12.55
C LEU A 16 -16.96 1.79 -13.14
N TYR A 17 -16.63 1.89 -14.43
CA TYR A 17 -16.62 3.18 -15.12
C TYR A 17 -18.01 3.82 -15.10
N ASP A 18 -19.04 3.07 -15.50
CA ASP A 18 -20.42 3.55 -15.58
C ASP A 18 -20.95 3.92 -14.19
N PHE A 19 -20.67 3.12 -13.16
CA PHE A 19 -21.03 3.45 -11.77
C PHE A 19 -20.40 4.77 -11.33
N VAL A 20 -19.09 4.94 -11.53
CA VAL A 20 -18.39 6.16 -11.10
C VAL A 20 -18.98 7.39 -11.79
N VAL A 21 -19.18 7.31 -13.10
CA VAL A 21 -19.64 8.46 -13.90
C VAL A 21 -21.11 8.78 -13.69
N ASN A 22 -21.97 7.76 -13.62
CA ASN A 22 -23.41 7.95 -13.61
C ASN A 22 -24.02 8.00 -12.22
N GLU A 23 -23.32 7.52 -11.19
CA GLU A 23 -23.84 7.43 -9.82
C GLU A 23 -22.93 8.15 -8.83
N ALA A 24 -21.68 7.72 -8.68
CA ALA A 24 -20.80 8.19 -7.59
C ALA A 24 -20.39 9.66 -7.71
N LEU A 25 -20.11 10.15 -8.92
CA LEU A 25 -19.67 11.54 -9.13
C LEU A 25 -20.83 12.55 -9.11
N ARG A 26 -22.09 12.10 -9.22
CA ARG A 26 -23.23 13.02 -9.23
C ARG A 26 -23.34 13.79 -7.92
N GLY A 27 -23.48 15.11 -8.02
CA GLY A 27 -23.58 16.00 -6.85
C GLY A 27 -22.25 16.36 -6.19
N THR A 28 -21.12 15.76 -6.60
CA THR A 28 -19.80 16.05 -6.01
C THR A 28 -19.15 17.33 -6.56
N GLY A 29 -19.60 17.81 -7.72
CA GLY A 29 -18.96 18.93 -8.44
C GLY A 29 -17.69 18.54 -9.21
N ILE A 30 -17.29 17.26 -9.20
CA ILE A 30 -16.09 16.77 -9.88
C ILE A 30 -16.44 16.26 -11.28
N ALA A 31 -15.73 16.76 -12.31
CA ALA A 31 -15.89 16.27 -13.67
C ALA A 31 -15.25 14.88 -13.85
N ALA A 32 -15.93 13.98 -14.56
CA ALA A 32 -15.46 12.60 -14.79
C ALA A 32 -14.05 12.54 -15.42
N ASN A 33 -13.76 13.39 -16.40
CA ASN A 33 -12.43 13.44 -17.00
C ASN A 33 -11.35 13.86 -15.99
N ALA A 34 -11.63 14.87 -15.15
CA ALA A 34 -10.70 15.31 -14.11
C ALA A 34 -10.45 14.21 -13.07
N PHE A 35 -11.50 13.48 -12.66
CA PHE A 35 -11.38 12.34 -11.77
C PHE A 35 -10.46 11.25 -12.36
N TRP A 36 -10.72 10.79 -13.59
CA TRP A 36 -9.96 9.69 -14.18
C TRP A 36 -8.52 10.06 -14.52
N THR A 37 -8.27 11.29 -14.99
CA THR A 37 -6.90 11.79 -15.18
C THR A 37 -6.15 11.89 -13.86
N GLY A 38 -6.77 12.43 -12.80
CA GLY A 38 -6.17 12.51 -11.48
C GLY A 38 -5.87 11.13 -10.89
N PHE A 39 -6.83 10.21 -10.98
CA PHE A 39 -6.66 8.83 -10.53
C PHE A 39 -5.52 8.12 -11.27
N SER A 40 -5.44 8.25 -12.59
CA SER A 40 -4.36 7.66 -13.38
C SER A 40 -2.98 8.17 -12.93
N ALA A 41 -2.83 9.47 -12.73
CA ALA A 41 -1.58 10.05 -12.24
C ALA A 41 -1.18 9.52 -10.85
N ILE A 42 -2.15 9.32 -9.95
CA ILE A 42 -1.91 8.72 -8.63
C ILE A 42 -1.46 7.25 -8.77
N VAL A 43 -2.12 6.47 -9.63
CA VAL A 43 -1.75 5.08 -9.89
C VAL A 43 -0.32 5.01 -10.44
N ASP A 44 0.03 5.85 -11.39
CA ASP A 44 1.36 5.87 -12.00
C ASP A 44 2.47 6.19 -10.97
N ASP A 45 2.26 7.16 -10.08
CA ASP A 45 3.23 7.52 -9.05
C ASP A 45 3.30 6.49 -7.90
N LEU A 46 2.15 5.98 -7.44
CA LEU A 46 2.09 5.21 -6.20
C LEU A 46 2.09 3.70 -6.41
N ALA A 47 1.68 3.17 -7.57
CA ALA A 47 1.69 1.72 -7.79
C ALA A 47 3.11 1.12 -7.73
N PRO A 48 4.18 1.74 -8.28
CA PRO A 48 5.54 1.24 -8.10
C PRO A 48 5.97 1.22 -6.63
N LYS A 49 5.63 2.26 -5.86
CA LYS A 49 5.93 2.34 -4.42
C LYS A 49 5.19 1.25 -3.65
N ASN A 50 3.91 1.03 -3.93
CA ASN A 50 3.13 -0.04 -3.31
C ASN A 50 3.72 -1.44 -3.61
N ARG A 51 4.11 -1.71 -4.87
CA ARG A 51 4.81 -2.96 -5.23
C ARG A 51 6.13 -3.12 -4.46
N ALA A 52 6.91 -2.06 -4.31
CA ALA A 52 8.14 -2.10 -3.53
C ALA A 52 7.89 -2.38 -2.03
N LEU A 53 6.80 -1.86 -1.46
CA LEU A 53 6.40 -2.15 -0.08
C LEU A 53 6.01 -3.62 0.11
N LEU A 54 5.33 -4.23 -0.86
CA LEU A 54 5.04 -5.67 -0.85
C LEU A 54 6.32 -6.49 -0.94
N ALA A 55 7.22 -6.16 -1.86
CA ALA A 55 8.52 -6.83 -1.98
C ALA A 55 9.36 -6.71 -0.69
N LYS A 56 9.29 -5.57 0.00
CA LYS A 56 9.93 -5.40 1.32
C LYS A 56 9.35 -6.37 2.36
N ARG A 57 8.04 -6.59 2.38
CA ARG A 57 7.42 -7.57 3.28
C ARG A 57 7.92 -8.99 2.98
N ASP A 58 7.96 -9.37 1.71
CA ASP A 58 8.43 -10.69 1.29
C ASP A 58 9.92 -10.90 1.65
N ALA A 59 10.75 -9.87 1.46
CA ALA A 59 12.16 -9.92 1.82
C ALA A 59 12.38 -10.05 3.34
N LEU A 60 11.60 -9.35 4.16
CA LEU A 60 11.65 -9.48 5.62
C LEU A 60 11.20 -10.88 6.06
N GLN A 61 10.09 -11.38 5.51
CA GLN A 61 9.60 -12.72 5.83
C GLN A 61 10.61 -13.80 5.43
N GLY A 62 11.21 -13.71 4.25
CA GLY A 62 12.22 -14.67 3.80
C GLY A 62 13.46 -14.73 4.70
N GLN A 63 13.89 -13.58 5.25
CA GLN A 63 14.98 -13.51 6.23
C GLN A 63 14.58 -14.17 7.55
N ILE A 64 13.37 -13.89 8.06
CA ILE A 64 12.85 -14.53 9.28
C ILE A 64 12.73 -16.05 9.08
N ASP A 65 12.18 -16.50 7.96
CA ASP A 65 12.05 -17.93 7.64
C ASP A 65 13.41 -18.61 7.55
N HIS A 66 14.43 -17.93 7.03
CA HIS A 66 15.80 -18.46 7.00
C HIS A 66 16.37 -18.57 8.41
N TRP A 67 16.18 -17.55 9.24
CA TRP A 67 16.61 -17.56 10.63
C TRP A 67 16.01 -18.76 11.38
N TYR A 68 14.71 -19.02 11.24
CA TYR A 68 14.05 -20.16 11.90
C TYR A 68 14.51 -21.52 11.35
N ARG A 69 14.79 -21.62 10.05
CA ARG A 69 15.32 -22.87 9.45
C ARG A 69 16.71 -23.21 9.99
N ASP A 70 17.55 -22.21 10.20
CA ASP A 70 18.93 -22.40 10.62
C ASP A 70 19.07 -22.55 12.14
N ASN A 71 18.20 -21.89 12.91
CA ASN A 71 18.33 -21.78 14.36
C ASN A 71 17.22 -22.50 15.15
N GLY A 72 16.13 -22.91 14.49
CA GLY A 72 14.94 -23.43 15.16
C GLY A 72 14.17 -22.34 15.92
N ALA A 73 13.44 -22.73 16.97
CA ALA A 73 12.77 -21.75 17.83
C ALA A 73 13.80 -20.96 18.66
N PRO A 74 13.63 -19.63 18.86
CA PRO A 74 14.57 -18.84 19.65
C PRO A 74 14.66 -19.32 21.10
N SER A 75 15.84 -19.81 21.45
CA SER A 75 16.23 -20.07 22.84
C SER A 75 16.82 -18.81 23.51
N ASP A 76 17.42 -17.92 22.71
CA ASP A 76 17.90 -16.59 23.11
C ASP A 76 17.11 -15.48 22.40
N MET A 77 16.33 -14.75 23.18
CA MET A 77 15.47 -13.68 22.68
C MET A 77 16.23 -12.38 22.39
N GLU A 78 17.38 -12.12 23.03
CA GLU A 78 18.16 -10.92 22.73
C GLU A 78 18.86 -11.06 21.38
N ALA A 79 19.44 -12.22 21.10
CA ALA A 79 19.99 -12.54 19.78
C ALA A 79 18.93 -12.42 18.67
N TYR A 80 17.70 -12.88 18.91
CA TYR A 80 16.62 -12.75 17.94
C TYR A 80 16.19 -11.29 17.73
N LYS A 81 16.10 -10.47 18.79
CA LYS A 81 15.81 -9.04 18.66
C LYS A 81 16.90 -8.30 17.89
N ASP A 82 18.17 -8.63 18.12
CA ASP A 82 19.29 -8.03 17.40
C ASP A 82 19.24 -8.36 15.91
N PHE A 83 18.95 -9.60 15.55
CA PHE A 83 18.66 -9.99 14.17
C PHE A 83 17.50 -9.17 13.58
N LEU A 84 16.38 -9.05 14.30
CA LEU A 84 15.24 -8.27 13.80
C LEU A 84 15.57 -6.78 13.60
N ARG A 85 16.47 -6.20 14.42
CA ARG A 85 16.98 -4.84 14.21
C ARG A 85 17.89 -4.77 13.00
N GLU A 86 18.79 -5.75 12.82
CA GLU A 86 19.72 -5.82 11.70
C GLU A 86 19.01 -5.84 10.35
N ILE A 87 17.94 -6.64 10.22
CA ILE A 87 17.14 -6.72 8.98
C ILE A 87 16.20 -5.52 8.80
N GLY A 88 16.16 -4.59 9.77
CA GLY A 88 15.30 -3.41 9.75
C GLY A 88 13.82 -3.70 9.99
N TYR A 89 13.51 -4.83 10.63
CA TYR A 89 12.14 -5.17 11.07
C TYR A 89 11.79 -4.39 12.34
N LEU A 90 12.68 -4.43 13.35
CA LEU A 90 12.59 -3.57 14.52
C LEU A 90 13.39 -2.29 14.27
N VAL A 91 12.72 -1.15 14.40
CA VAL A 91 13.32 0.17 14.27
C VAL A 91 13.41 0.85 15.63
N PRO A 92 14.33 1.81 15.83
CA PRO A 92 14.35 2.62 17.05
C PRO A 92 13.02 3.32 17.27
N GLU A 93 12.60 3.42 18.52
CA GLU A 93 11.43 4.19 18.90
C GLU A 93 11.63 5.67 18.55
N GLY A 94 10.60 6.28 17.97
CA GLY A 94 10.60 7.71 17.68
C GLY A 94 10.39 8.56 18.93
N PRO A 95 10.63 9.88 18.86
CA PRO A 95 10.31 10.77 19.97
C PRO A 95 8.80 10.78 20.25
N ALA A 96 8.43 11.11 21.49
CA ALA A 96 7.03 11.35 21.84
C ALA A 96 6.43 12.45 20.95
N PHE A 97 5.23 12.21 20.43
CA PHE A 97 4.47 13.17 19.63
C PHE A 97 2.98 13.08 19.98
N SER A 98 2.20 14.08 19.57
CA SER A 98 0.74 14.07 19.68
C SER A 98 0.13 14.02 18.29
N VAL A 99 -0.97 13.28 18.14
CA VAL A 99 -1.75 13.29 16.91
C VAL A 99 -2.36 14.68 16.69
N THR A 100 -2.38 15.12 15.43
CA THR A 100 -2.82 16.47 15.04
C THR A 100 -4.14 16.46 14.29
N THR A 101 -4.88 15.34 14.36
CA THR A 101 -6.12 15.16 13.59
C THR A 101 -7.23 15.98 14.21
N ASP A 102 -7.77 16.92 13.44
CA ASP A 102 -8.92 17.75 13.83
C ASP A 102 -10.20 17.30 13.12
N ASN A 103 -11.36 17.79 13.57
CA ASN A 103 -12.70 17.50 13.04
C ASN A 103 -13.09 16.02 13.13
N VAL A 104 -12.94 15.44 14.32
CA VAL A 104 -13.50 14.12 14.65
C VAL A 104 -14.93 14.31 15.16
N ASP A 105 -15.90 13.60 14.57
CA ASP A 105 -17.30 13.56 15.02
C ASP A 105 -17.46 12.94 16.42
#